data_AF-A0A939ZXQ0-F1
#
_entry.id   AF-A0A939ZXQ0-F1
#
_cell.length_a   1.000
_cell.length_b   1.000
_cell.length_c   1.000
_cell.angle_alpha   90.00
_cell.angle_beta   90.00
_cell.angle_gamma   90.00
#
_symmetry.space_group_name_H-M   'P 1'
#
loop_
_entity.id
_entity.type
_entity.pdbx_description
1 polymer ?
#
loop_
_entity_poly.entity_id
_entity_poly.type
_entity_poly.pdbx_seq_one_letter_code
_entity_poly.pdbx_strand_id
1 'polypeptide(L)'
;MKQLIIVESPHKAQTIQKYLGGEAVVMASKGHVCDLPERSLGIDMENGFKPQYVVTADKQATIKQLSAAVKKYDKVFLATDPDREGEA
;
A
#
# COMPACT_ATOMS: atom_id res chain seq x y z
N MET A 1 -1.22 20.90 9.14
CA MET A 1 -0.39 19.71 8.88
C MET A 1 -1.23 18.77 8.02
N LYS A 2 -0.82 18.51 6.78
CA LYS A 2 -1.59 17.70 5.82
C LYS A 2 -1.31 16.22 6.07
N GLN A 3 -2.36 15.44 6.31
CA GLN A 3 -2.26 14.02 6.62
C GLN A 3 -2.78 13.17 5.45
N LEU A 4 -2.06 12.09 5.14
CA LEU A 4 -2.47 11.05 4.21
C LEU A 4 -2.66 9.74 4.98
N ILE A 5 -3.77 9.06 4.76
CA ILE A 5 -4.05 7.74 5.31
C ILE A 5 -4.18 6.75 4.15
N ILE A 6 -3.47 5.63 4.23
CA ILE A 6 -3.49 4.57 3.23
C ILE A 6 -4.13 3.33 3.85
N VAL A 7 -5.17 2.81 3.19
CA VAL A 7 -5.90 1.59 3.60
C VAL A 7 -5.89 0.56 2.46
N GLU A 8 -6.27 -0.68 2.74
CA GLU A 8 -6.20 -1.75 1.75
C GLU A 8 -7.33 -1.69 0.70
N SER A 9 -8.55 -1.30 1.10
CA SER A 9 -9.73 -1.36 0.23
C SER A 9 -10.39 0.02 -0.07
N PRO A 10 -10.94 0.22 -1.29
CA PRO A 10 -11.64 1.46 -1.64
C PRO A 10 -12.86 1.75 -0.76
N HIS A 11 -13.54 0.71 -0.27
CA HIS A 11 -14.71 0.86 0.59
C HIS A 11 -14.33 1.42 1.96
N LYS A 12 -13.28 0.88 2.60
CA LYS A 12 -12.76 1.45 3.86
C LYS A 12 -12.30 2.89 3.68
N ALA A 13 -11.66 3.21 2.55
CA ALA A 13 -11.24 4.58 2.26
C ALA A 13 -12.42 5.55 2.26
N GLN A 14 -13.53 5.20 1.60
CA GLN A 14 -14.74 6.02 1.59
C GLN A 14 -15.36 6.17 2.98
N THR A 15 -15.40 5.09 3.76
CA THR A 15 -15.98 5.09 5.10
C THR A 15 -15.17 5.95 6.07
N ILE A 16 -13.86 5.78 6.11
CA ILE A 16 -12.96 6.56 6.98
C ILE A 16 -12.93 8.02 6.54
N GLN A 17 -12.93 8.31 5.23
CA GLN A 17 -12.99 9.68 4.72
C GLN A 17 -14.21 10.44 5.23
N LYS A 18 -15.37 9.76 5.38
CA LYS A 18 -16.59 10.36 5.97
C LYS A 18 -16.43 10.66 7.45
N TYR A 19 -15.79 9.77 8.22
CA TYR A 19 -15.57 9.98 9.65
C TYR A 19 -14.61 11.12 9.95
N LEU A 20 -13.61 11.33 9.09
CA LEU A 20 -12.58 12.35 9.30
C LEU A 20 -12.98 13.75 8.82
N GLY A 21 -14.15 13.92 8.19
CA GLY A 21 -14.68 15.25 7.85
C GLY A 21 -13.78 16.11 6.95
N GLY A 22 -12.79 15.52 6.26
CA GLY A 22 -11.84 16.25 5.41
C GLY A 22 -10.55 16.71 6.10
N GLU A 23 -10.31 16.34 7.36
CA GLU A 23 -9.06 16.65 8.09
C GLU A 23 -7.83 15.92 7.51
N ALA A 24 -8.06 14.77 6.88
CA ALA A 24 -7.05 13.98 6.19
C ALA A 24 -7.59 13.48 4.84
N VAL A 25 -6.67 13.15 3.93
CA VAL A 25 -6.99 12.48 2.68
C VAL A 25 -6.78 10.98 2.86
N VAL A 26 -7.77 10.18 2.46
CA VAL A 26 -7.72 8.72 2.55
C VAL A 26 -7.62 8.12 1.15
N MET A 27 -6.61 7.27 0.93
CA MET A 27 -6.37 6.56 -0.33
C MET A 27 -6.35 5.05 -0.10
N ALA A 28 -6.65 4.27 -1.15
CA ALA A 28 -6.63 2.81 -1.09
C ALA A 28 -5.50 2.22 -1.94
N SER A 29 -4.78 1.23 -1.41
CA SER A 29 -3.79 0.43 -2.15
C SER A 29 -4.43 -0.60 -3.09
N LYS A 30 -5.68 -0.98 -2.81
CA LYS A 30 -6.41 -2.05 -3.50
C LYS A 30 -5.74 -3.42 -3.31
N GLY A 31 -5.38 -3.73 -2.06
CA GLY A 31 -4.67 -4.96 -1.68
C GLY A 31 -3.15 -4.86 -1.82
N HIS A 32 -2.50 -6.00 -2.00
CA HIS A 32 -1.04 -6.08 -2.20
C HIS A 32 -0.61 -5.32 -3.46
N VAL A 33 0.51 -4.62 -3.36
CA VAL A 33 1.11 -3.84 -4.46
C VAL A 33 2.34 -4.50 -5.04
N CYS A 34 2.92 -5.46 -4.32
CA CYS A 34 4.04 -6.26 -4.76
C CYS A 34 3.83 -7.73 -4.39
N ASP A 35 4.42 -8.60 -5.19
CA ASP A 35 4.40 -10.05 -5.01
C ASP A 35 5.72 -10.65 -5.56
N LEU A 36 5.91 -11.95 -5.42
CA LEU A 36 6.99 -12.67 -6.08
C LEU A 36 6.78 -12.69 -7.61
N PRO A 37 7.84 -12.76 -8.42
CA PRO A 37 7.71 -12.84 -9.86
C PRO A 37 6.96 -14.10 -10.31
N GLU A 38 5.96 -13.94 -11.18
CA GLU A 38 5.10 -15.05 -11.64
C GLU A 38 5.84 -16.19 -12.36
N ARG A 39 7.01 -15.90 -12.96
CA ARG A 39 7.74 -16.81 -13.86
C ARG A 39 9.05 -17.35 -13.28
N SER A 40 9.33 -17.09 -12.01
CA SER A 40 10.55 -17.58 -11.34
C SER A 40 10.25 -17.87 -9.88
N LEU A 41 11.11 -18.64 -9.21
CA LEU A 41 10.96 -18.93 -7.78
C LEU A 41 10.90 -17.65 -6.93
N GLY A 42 11.61 -16.59 -7.34
CA GLY A 42 11.59 -15.32 -6.63
C GLY A 42 12.23 -15.36 -5.24
N ILE A 43 12.91 -16.45 -4.88
CA ILE A 43 13.55 -16.64 -3.58
C ILE A 43 15.00 -17.05 -3.82
N ASP A 44 15.92 -16.30 -3.23
CA ASP A 44 17.34 -16.63 -3.22
C ASP A 44 17.63 -17.68 -2.14
N MET A 45 17.68 -18.95 -2.54
CA MET A 45 17.91 -20.09 -1.64
C MET A 45 19.32 -20.12 -1.04
N GLU A 46 20.31 -19.53 -1.73
CA GLU A 46 21.72 -19.58 -1.30
C GLU A 46 22.05 -18.44 -0.33
N ASN A 47 21.35 -17.30 -0.44
CA ASN A 47 21.60 -16.12 0.38
C ASN A 47 20.52 -15.87 1.45
N GLY A 48 20.07 -16.92 2.10
CA GLY A 48 19.20 -16.83 3.28
C GLY A 48 17.72 -16.60 2.98
N PHE A 49 17.22 -17.20 1.89
CA PHE A 49 15.80 -17.13 1.48
C PHE A 49 15.30 -15.71 1.22
N LYS A 50 16.15 -14.84 0.68
CA LYS A 50 15.75 -13.46 0.38
C LYS A 50 14.69 -13.45 -0.73
N PRO A 51 13.49 -12.88 -0.49
CA PRO A 51 12.49 -12.74 -1.52
C PRO A 51 12.85 -11.59 -2.47
N GLN A 52 12.60 -11.80 -3.76
CA GLN A 52 12.58 -10.75 -4.76
C GLN A 52 11.13 -10.31 -4.93
N TYR A 53 10.78 -9.15 -4.39
CA TYR A 53 9.46 -8.56 -4.64
C TYR A 53 9.45 -7.73 -5.91
N VAL A 54 8.40 -7.88 -6.71
CA VAL A 54 8.13 -7.08 -7.90
C VAL A 54 6.76 -6.42 -7.78
N VAL A 55 6.65 -5.19 -8.28
CA VAL A 55 5.34 -4.52 -8.35
C VAL A 55 4.51 -5.21 -9.42
N THR A 56 3.31 -5.68 -9.05
CA THR A 56 2.43 -6.36 -10.01
C THR A 56 1.98 -5.39 -11.10
N ALA A 57 1.79 -5.88 -12.32
CA ALA A 57 1.53 -5.04 -13.49
C ALA A 57 0.27 -4.17 -13.32
N ASP A 58 -0.76 -4.71 -12.68
CA ASP A 58 -2.03 -4.02 -12.40
C ASP A 58 -1.91 -2.94 -11.31
N LYS A 59 -0.84 -2.95 -10.50
CA LYS A 59 -0.62 -2.02 -9.38
C LYS A 59 0.36 -0.89 -9.68
N GLN A 60 0.99 -0.89 -10.86
CA GLN A 60 1.93 0.18 -11.24
C GLN A 60 1.30 1.58 -11.19
N ALA A 61 0.06 1.72 -11.67
CA ALA A 61 -0.67 2.98 -11.62
C ALA A 61 -0.95 3.41 -10.17
N THR A 62 -1.37 2.48 -9.32
CA THR A 62 -1.62 2.72 -7.90
C THR A 62 -0.35 3.17 -7.17
N ILE A 63 0.77 2.47 -7.36
CA ILE A 63 2.06 2.83 -6.78
C ILE A 63 2.52 4.20 -7.23
N LYS A 64 2.37 4.53 -8.52
CA LYS A 64 2.71 5.85 -9.03
C LYS A 64 1.87 6.95 -8.38
N GLN A 65 0.56 6.71 -8.20
CA GLN A 65 -0.34 7.65 -7.53
C GLN A 65 0.00 7.82 -6.05
N LEU A 66 0.21 6.73 -5.32
CA LEU A 66 0.57 6.76 -3.89
C LEU A 66 1.93 7.42 -3.68
N SER A 67 2.93 7.10 -4.50
CA SER A 67 4.26 7.73 -4.44
C SER A 67 4.21 9.23 -4.68
N ALA A 68 3.34 9.69 -5.60
CA ALA A 68 3.14 11.11 -5.85
C ALA A 68 2.35 11.79 -4.72
N ALA A 69 1.44 11.07 -4.07
CA ALA A 69 0.68 11.57 -2.94
C ALA A 69 1.58 11.73 -1.71
N VAL A 70 2.31 10.69 -1.30
CA VAL A 70 3.19 10.69 -0.11
C VAL A 70 4.13 11.91 -0.07
N LYS A 71 4.65 12.36 -1.21
CA LYS A 71 5.52 13.55 -1.31
C LYS A 71 4.82 14.89 -1.02
N LYS A 72 3.49 14.94 -0.99
CA LYS A 72 2.68 16.15 -0.82
C LYS A 72 2.13 16.33 0.59
N TYR A 73 2.25 15.33 1.47
CA TYR A 73 1.70 15.34 2.82
C TYR A 73 2.83 15.30 3.85
N ASP A 74 2.59 15.93 5.00
CA ASP A 74 3.58 16.05 6.07
C ASP A 74 3.69 14.74 6.85
N LYS A 75 2.57 14.00 6.96
CA LYS A 75 2.49 12.74 7.70
C LYS A 75 1.67 11.72 6.91
N VAL A 76 2.16 10.48 6.92
CA VAL A 76 1.49 9.33 6.30
C VAL A 76 1.17 8.32 7.39
N PHE A 77 -0.07 7.85 7.41
CA PHE A 77 -0.53 6.76 8.26
C PHE A 77 -0.84 5.55 7.39
N LEU A 78 -0.34 4.39 7.81
CA LEU A 78 -0.73 3.10 7.25
C LEU A 78 -1.81 2.54 8.18
N ALA A 79 -3.00 2.30 7.62
CA ALA A 79 -4.18 1.85 8.36
C ALA A 79 -4.75 0.58 7.70
N THR A 80 -3.87 -0.38 7.46
CA THR A 80 -4.19 -1.74 7.02
C THR A 80 -4.84 -2.52 8.17
N ASP A 81 -5.35 -3.71 7.86
CA ASP A 81 -5.92 -4.59 8.89
C ASP A 81 -4.87 -4.99 9.93
N PRO A 82 -5.25 -5.13 11.21
CA PRO A 82 -4.34 -5.46 12.30
C PRO A 82 -4.03 -6.97 12.32
N ASP A 83 -3.66 -7.51 11.17
CA ASP A 83 -3.28 -8.90 10.98
C ASP A 83 -1.95 -9.02 10.23
N ARG A 84 -1.48 -10.25 10.04
CA ARG A 84 -0.19 -10.53 9.41
C ARG A 84 -0.13 -10.03 7.96
N GLU A 85 -1.23 -10.08 7.23
CA GLU A 85 -1.25 -9.66 5.82
C GLU A 85 -1.27 -8.14 5.69
N GLY A 86 -1.92 -7.45 6.62
CA GLY A 86 -1.93 -5.99 6.68
C GLY A 86 -0.59 -5.38 7.13
N GLU A 87 0.19 -6.09 7.95
CA GLU A 87 1.51 -5.63 8.42
C GLU A 87 2.64 -5.89 7.41
N ALA A 88 2.43 -6.81 6.47
CA ALA A 88 3.41 -7.22 5.45
C ALA A 88 3.65 -6.16 4.37
#